data_AF-A0A3P7M030-F1
#
_entry.id   AF-A0A3P7M030-F1
#
_cell.length_a   1.000
_cell.length_b   1.000
_cell.length_c   1.000
_cell.angle_alpha   90.00
_cell.angle_beta   90.00
_cell.angle_gamma   90.00
#
_symmetry.space_group_name_H-M   'P 1'
#
loop_
_entity.id
_entity.type
_entity.pdbx_description
1 polymer ?
#
loop_
_entity_poly.entity_id
_entity_poly.type
_entity_poly.pdbx_seq_one_letter_code
_entity_poly.pdbx_strand_id
1 'polypeptide(L)'
;MEPESPKDAKFAEEAREWAALWFIHPLFKGDYPPAMRETADKKSKDEGRTTSRLPYFTDYERQMLIGSADFLGINYYITLTVRAFRPEERGKHLGLNYDFEGTGWLNSKDMP
;
A
#
# COMPACT_ATOMS: atom_id res chain seq x y z
N MET A 1 -12.28 14.15 -9.61
CA MET A 1 -11.41 15.33 -9.55
C MET A 1 -10.11 14.95 -10.23
N GLU A 2 -9.57 15.83 -11.06
CA GLU A 2 -8.26 15.63 -11.67
C GLU A 2 -7.15 15.95 -10.65
N PRO A 3 -6.01 15.26 -10.71
CA PRO A 3 -4.86 15.60 -9.87
C PRO A 3 -4.33 17.00 -10.21
N GLU A 4 -4.03 17.79 -9.19
CA GLU A 4 -3.47 19.14 -9.36
C GLU A 4 -2.03 19.12 -9.87
N SER A 5 -1.33 17.99 -9.74
CA SER A 5 0.05 17.82 -10.18
C SER A 5 0.37 16.36 -10.53
N PRO A 6 1.43 16.09 -11.32
CA PRO A 6 1.91 14.73 -11.55
C PRO A 6 2.30 13.99 -10.26
N LYS A 7 2.73 14.73 -9.23
CA LYS A 7 3.06 14.16 -7.91
C LYS A 7 1.79 13.66 -7.21
N ASP A 8 0.70 14.41 -7.30
CA ASP A 8 -0.59 14.01 -6.72
C ASP A 8 -1.20 12.82 -7.49
N ALA A 9 -1.03 12.79 -8.81
CA ALA A 9 -1.45 11.66 -9.64
C ALA A 9 -0.74 10.37 -9.20
N LYS A 10 0.60 10.41 -9.10
CA LYS A 10 1.40 9.27 -8.64
C LYS A 10 1.01 8.85 -7.21
N PHE A 11 0.81 9.81 -6.31
CA PHE A 11 0.40 9.50 -4.94
C PHE A 11 -0.98 8.84 -4.89
N ALA A 12 -1.91 9.24 -5.75
CA ALA A 12 -3.22 8.61 -5.85
C ALA A 12 -3.14 7.16 -6.36
N GLU A 13 -2.23 6.87 -7.30
CA GLU A 13 -1.96 5.50 -7.76
C GLU A 13 -1.41 4.63 -6.62
N GLU A 14 -0.38 5.09 -5.90
CA GLU A 14 0.21 4.39 -4.75
C GLU A 14 -0.84 4.17 -3.64
N ALA A 15 -1.62 5.21 -3.31
CA ALA A 15 -2.70 5.11 -2.34
C ALA A 15 -3.71 4.01 -2.70
N ARG A 16 -4.03 3.87 -4.00
CA ARG A 16 -4.94 2.82 -4.49
C ARG A 16 -4.34 1.43 -4.33
N GLU A 17 -3.05 1.27 -4.59
CA GLU A 17 -2.34 -0.01 -4.38
C GLU A 17 -2.42 -0.45 -2.93
N TRP A 18 -2.13 0.46 -1.99
CA TRP A 18 -2.16 0.19 -0.56
C TRP A 18 -3.58 -0.01 -0.01
N ALA A 19 -4.56 0.78 -0.45
CA ALA A 19 -5.90 0.74 0.11
C ALA A 19 -6.73 -0.46 -0.37
N ALA A 20 -6.57 -0.87 -1.63
CA ALA A 20 -7.54 -1.78 -2.25
C ALA A 20 -6.94 -2.87 -3.13
N LEU A 21 -5.69 -2.75 -3.60
CA LEU A 21 -5.18 -3.68 -4.62
C LEU A 21 -4.10 -4.62 -4.11
N TRP A 22 -3.56 -4.42 -2.91
CA TRP A 22 -2.48 -5.25 -2.40
C TRP A 22 -2.86 -6.73 -2.27
N PHE A 23 -4.13 -7.05 -1.97
CA PHE A 23 -4.64 -8.42 -1.92
C PHE A 23 -5.13 -8.95 -3.28
N ILE A 24 -5.43 -8.06 -4.23
CA ILE A 24 -5.87 -8.43 -5.58
C ILE A 24 -4.67 -8.79 -6.45
N HIS A 25 -3.57 -8.05 -6.33
CA HIS A 25 -2.38 -8.22 -7.16
C HIS A 25 -1.81 -9.67 -7.14
N PRO A 26 -1.74 -10.37 -5.99
CA PRO A 26 -1.32 -11.77 -5.94
C PRO A 26 -2.20 -12.72 -6.76
N LEU A 27 -3.51 -12.44 -6.89
CA LEU A 27 -4.43 -13.29 -7.66
C LEU A 27 -4.14 -13.27 -9.17
N PHE A 28 -3.47 -12.22 -9.67
CA PHE A 28 -3.15 -12.06 -11.10
C PHE A 28 -1.66 -12.16 -11.41
N LYS A 29 -0.80 -11.79 -10.46
CA LYS A 29 0.66 -11.69 -10.66
C LYS A 29 1.45 -12.62 -9.73
N GLY A 30 0.79 -13.27 -8.78
CA GLY A 30 1.42 -14.20 -7.85
C GLY A 30 2.38 -13.52 -6.88
N ASP A 31 2.26 -12.22 -6.63
CA ASP A 31 2.95 -11.54 -5.52
C ASP A 31 2.22 -10.24 -5.17
N TYR A 32 2.63 -9.58 -4.10
CA TYR A 32 2.19 -8.24 -3.74
C TYR A 32 2.65 -7.18 -4.78
N PRO A 33 2.04 -5.99 -4.81
CA PRO A 33 2.52 -4.91 -5.68
C PRO A 33 3.99 -4.54 -5.40
N PRO A 34 4.81 -4.27 -6.45
CA PRO A 34 6.22 -3.95 -6.28
C PRO A 34 6.50 -2.77 -5.34
N ALA A 35 5.68 -1.70 -5.41
CA ALA A 35 5.84 -0.53 -4.56
C ALA A 35 5.62 -0.85 -3.08
N MET A 36 4.64 -1.72 -2.77
CA MET A 36 4.38 -2.18 -1.42
C MET A 36 5.56 -3.02 -0.89
N ARG A 37 6.11 -3.89 -1.74
CA ARG A 37 7.29 -4.71 -1.43
C ARG A 37 8.51 -3.85 -1.10
N GLU A 38 8.86 -2.92 -1.99
CA GLU A 38 10.01 -2.02 -1.82
C GLU A 38 9.92 -1.25 -0.50
N THR A 39 8.73 -0.70 -0.23
CA THR A 39 8.46 0.06 0.99
C THR A 39 8.57 -0.80 2.25
N ALA A 40 7.95 -1.98 2.25
CA ALA A 40 7.98 -2.89 3.39
C ALA A 40 9.41 -3.37 3.69
N ASP A 41 10.19 -3.71 2.66
CA ASP A 41 11.57 -4.18 2.80
C ASP A 41 12.49 -3.08 3.31
N LYS A 42 12.39 -1.87 2.75
CA LYS A 42 13.17 -0.70 3.20
C LYS A 42 12.93 -0.44 4.69
N LYS A 43 11.66 -0.36 5.10
CA LYS A 43 11.33 -0.08 6.50
C LYS A 43 11.70 -1.18 7.47
N SER A 44 11.55 -2.44 7.04
CA SER A 44 11.98 -3.57 7.88
C SER A 44 13.49 -3.48 8.16
N LYS A 45 14.29 -3.06 7.17
CA LYS A 45 15.72 -2.77 7.37
C LYS A 45 15.97 -1.57 8.27
N ASP A 46 15.26 -0.46 8.06
CA ASP A 46 15.40 0.76 8.88
C ASP A 46 15.06 0.49 10.36
N GLU A 47 14.15 -0.45 10.63
CA GLU A 47 13.78 -0.92 11.97
C GLU A 47 14.74 -1.96 12.57
N GLY A 48 15.78 -2.35 11.82
CA GLY A 48 16.77 -3.35 12.25
C GLY A 48 16.29 -4.80 12.20
N ARG A 49 15.21 -5.10 11.43
CA ARG A 49 14.73 -6.48 11.25
C ARG A 49 15.64 -7.23 10.27
N THR A 50 15.85 -8.51 10.57
CA THR A 50 16.57 -9.44 9.69
C THR A 50 15.71 -9.93 8.52
N THR A 51 14.39 -9.81 8.63
CA THR A 51 13.42 -10.23 7.63
C THR A 51 12.41 -9.13 7.36
N SER A 52 11.84 -9.14 6.14
CA SER A 52 10.76 -8.21 5.79
C SER A 52 9.49 -8.52 6.59
N ARG A 53 8.77 -7.47 7.01
CA ARG A 53 7.43 -7.59 7.60
C ARG A 53 6.39 -8.08 6.60
N LEU A 54 6.64 -7.88 5.31
CA LEU A 54 5.80 -8.43 4.25
C LEU A 54 6.39 -9.80 3.85
N PRO A 55 5.70 -10.92 4.08
CA PRO A 55 6.20 -12.23 3.69
C PRO A 55 6.39 -12.34 2.18
N TYR A 56 7.31 -13.19 1.75
CA TYR A 56 7.46 -13.60 0.36
C TYR A 56 6.66 -14.87 0.12
N PHE A 57 5.94 -14.92 -0.99
CA PHE A 57 5.30 -16.16 -1.42
C PHE A 57 6.35 -17.11 -1.98
N THR A 58 6.30 -18.36 -1.54
CA THR A 58 7.01 -19.48 -2.14
C THR A 58 6.46 -19.76 -3.53
N ASP A 59 7.25 -20.35 -4.43
CA ASP A 59 6.79 -20.65 -5.79
C ASP A 59 5.50 -21.48 -5.83
N TYR A 60 5.32 -22.38 -4.87
CA TYR A 60 4.10 -23.16 -4.70
C TYR A 60 2.89 -22.27 -4.37
N GLU A 61 3.02 -21.35 -3.41
CA GLU A 61 1.96 -20.41 -3.06
C GLU A 61 1.62 -19.47 -4.24
N ARG A 62 2.63 -19.02 -4.98
CA ARG A 62 2.43 -18.18 -6.17
C ARG A 62 1.59 -18.89 -7.22
N GLN A 63 1.89 -20.17 -7.48
CA GLN A 63 1.10 -21.00 -8.40
C GLN A 63 -0.33 -21.22 -7.91
N MET A 64 -0.52 -21.39 -6.60
CA MET A 64 -1.86 -21.52 -6.03
C MET A 64 -2.68 -20.23 -6.13
N LEU A 65 -2.04 -19.06 -6.05
CA LEU A 65 -2.75 -17.77 -6.05
C LEU A 65 -3.17 -17.33 -7.45
N ILE A 66 -2.32 -17.50 -8.46
CA ILE A 66 -2.58 -17.01 -9.81
C ILE A 66 -3.81 -17.74 -10.39
N GLY A 67 -4.85 -16.97 -10.73
CA GLY A 67 -6.07 -17.52 -11.31
C GLY A 67 -6.97 -18.27 -10.33
N SER A 68 -6.74 -18.12 -9.01
CA SER A 68 -7.57 -18.74 -7.97
C SER A 68 -8.97 -18.12 -7.79
N ALA A 69 -9.34 -17.13 -8.61
CA ALA A 69 -10.63 -16.46 -8.57
C ALA A 69 -11.25 -16.37 -9.97
N ASP A 70 -12.47 -16.87 -10.10
CA ASP A 70 -13.26 -16.81 -11.34
C ASP A 70 -13.93 -15.43 -11.55
N PHE A 71 -14.18 -14.70 -10.46
CA PHE A 71 -14.78 -13.37 -10.47
C PHE A 71 -14.23 -12.49 -9.34
N LEU A 72 -14.31 -11.17 -9.54
CA LEU A 72 -13.93 -10.18 -8.54
C LEU A 72 -15.17 -9.40 -8.08
N GLY A 73 -15.65 -9.69 -6.86
CA GLY A 73 -16.69 -8.91 -6.22
C GLY A 73 -16.12 -7.67 -5.56
N ILE A 74 -16.50 -6.47 -6.03
CA ILE A 74 -16.01 -5.19 -5.49
C ILE A 74 -17.12 -4.52 -4.68
N ASN A 75 -16.87 -4.34 -3.39
CA ASN A 75 -17.71 -3.51 -2.54
C ASN A 75 -17.19 -2.06 -2.59
N TYR A 76 -18.03 -1.14 -3.07
CA TYR A 76 -17.67 0.27 -3.23
C TYR A 76 -18.68 1.16 -2.51
N TYR A 77 -18.20 1.97 -1.57
CA TYR A 77 -19.05 2.82 -0.73
C TYR A 77 -18.68 4.30 -0.77
N ILE A 78 -17.39 4.61 -0.86
CA ILE A 78 -16.88 5.97 -0.76
C ILE A 78 -15.72 6.19 -1.73
N THR A 79 -15.50 7.45 -2.11
CA THR A 79 -14.30 7.92 -2.79
C THR A 79 -13.52 8.82 -1.84
N LEU A 80 -12.21 8.63 -1.75
CA LEU A 80 -11.31 9.52 -1.02
C LEU A 80 -10.56 10.40 -2.01
N THR A 81 -10.48 11.70 -1.71
CA THR A 81 -9.57 12.60 -2.42
C THR A 81 -8.25 12.61 -1.67
N VAL A 82 -7.15 12.34 -2.38
CA VAL A 82 -5.82 12.27 -1.82
C VAL A 82 -4.89 13.20 -2.60
N ARG A 83 -3.86 13.69 -1.93
CA ARG A 83 -2.78 14.49 -2.53
C ARG A 83 -1.48 14.19 -1.82
N ALA A 84 -0.37 14.41 -2.52
CA ALA A 84 0.93 14.19 -1.93
C ALA A 84 1.15 15.14 -0.75
N PHE A 85 1.87 14.64 0.26
CA PHE A 85 2.24 15.45 1.41
C PHE A 85 3.08 16.67 0.99
N ARG A 86 2.77 17.80 1.63
CA ARG A 86 3.44 19.09 1.44
C ARG A 86 4.19 19.46 2.72
N PRO A 87 5.53 19.63 2.70
CA PRO A 87 6.33 19.87 3.90
C PRO A 87 5.88 21.04 4.78
N GLU A 88 5.35 22.10 4.17
CA GLU A 88 4.82 23.30 4.81
C GLU A 88 3.53 23.07 5.63
N GLU A 89 2.96 21.87 5.54
CA GLU A 89 1.76 21.45 6.26
C GLU A 89 2.06 20.55 7.46
N ARG A 90 3.33 20.25 7.72
CA ARG A 90 3.76 19.45 8.87
C ARG A 90 3.22 20.05 10.18
N GLY A 91 2.50 19.24 10.97
CA GLY A 91 1.89 19.65 12.24
C GLY A 91 0.49 20.27 12.12
N LYS A 92 -0.03 20.48 10.91
CA LYS A 92 -1.42 20.91 10.70
C LYS A 92 -2.31 19.65 10.58
N HIS A 93 -3.39 19.59 11.35
CA HIS A 93 -4.35 18.47 11.30
C HIS A 93 -5.33 18.64 10.12
N LEU A 94 -4.82 18.44 8.90
CA LEU A 94 -5.56 18.60 7.66
C LEU A 94 -5.97 17.22 7.12
N GLY A 95 -7.06 16.67 7.65
CA GLY A 95 -7.68 15.43 7.17
C GLY A 95 -7.05 14.13 7.70
N LEU A 96 -7.50 12.99 7.14
CA LEU A 96 -6.91 11.68 7.43
C LEU A 96 -5.53 11.59 6.79
N ASN A 97 -4.49 11.51 7.62
CA ASN A 97 -3.12 11.33 7.17
C ASN A 97 -2.88 9.83 6.89
N TYR A 98 -2.94 9.45 5.62
CA TYR A 98 -2.45 8.14 5.20
C TYR A 98 -0.96 8.23 4.90
N ASP A 99 -0.14 7.72 5.82
CA ASP A 99 1.27 7.48 5.55
C ASP A 99 1.41 6.15 4.79
N PHE A 100 1.45 6.25 3.46
CA PHE A 100 1.76 5.14 2.56
C PHE A 100 3.25 4.86 2.44
N GLU A 101 4.10 5.68 3.07
CA GLU A 101 5.47 5.25 3.32
C GLU A 101 5.44 4.05 4.27
N GLY A 102 4.35 3.80 5.02
CA GLY A 102 4.16 2.67 5.92
C GLY A 102 4.54 2.96 7.37
N THR A 103 4.50 4.23 7.81
CA THR A 103 4.77 4.55 9.23
C THR A 103 3.52 4.33 10.09
N GLY A 104 2.31 4.44 9.53
CA GLY A 104 1.07 4.34 10.31
C GLY A 104 0.54 2.90 10.50
N TRP A 105 0.70 2.03 9.50
CA TRP A 105 0.08 0.70 9.51
C TRP A 105 0.99 -0.45 9.94
N LEU A 106 2.32 -0.25 9.90
CA LEU A 106 3.30 -1.31 10.19
C LEU A 106 4.20 -0.98 11.40
N ASN A 107 4.05 0.20 12.01
CA ASN A 107 4.70 0.49 13.29
C ASN A 107 3.96 -0.23 14.41
N SER A 108 4.64 -1.18 15.05
CA SER A 108 4.13 -1.92 16.21
C SER A 108 3.86 -1.03 17.43
N LYS A 109 4.22 0.25 17.39
CA LYS A 109 4.01 1.22 18.47
C LYS A 109 2.65 1.93 18.41
N ASP A 110 1.92 1.77 17.31
CA ASP A 110 0.65 2.49 17.05
C ASP A 110 -0.57 1.54 16.95
N MET A 111 -0.40 0.25 17.31
CA MET A 111 -1.53 -0.69 17.52
C MET A 111 -1.95 -0.66 19.00
N PRO A 112 -3.25 -0.73 19.33
CA PRO A 112 -3.73 -0.74 20.72
C PRO A 112 -3.23 -1.93 21.54
#